data_AF-A0A818BML0-F1
#
_entry.id   AF-A0A818BML0-F1
#
_cell.length_a   1.000
_cell.length_b   1.000
_cell.length_c   1.000
_cell.angle_alpha   90.00
_cell.angle_beta   90.00
_cell.angle_gamma   90.00
#
_symmetry.space_group_name_H-M   'P 1'
#
loop_
_entity.id
_entity.type
_entity.pdbx_description
1 polymer ?
#
loop_
_entity_poly.entity_id
_entity_poly.type
_entity_poly.pdbx_seq_one_letter_code
_entity_poly.pdbx_strand_id
1 'polypeptide(L)'
;KRWYEYNTQHKIINSSDQLSKFIRLILVNASSEQWSTSLTLNKYINHALTVTHIHHIEIQEHIFIGTLREILYLLPELDSLEIFSLSFSQSTCLSREEIEDLLFLSTKNRITKLCLERISLIEEVYFLIEIFPHINHLQINLIHSMDIELFVRLVLMQIMIKSNHPLRLLCFCVAAADDEMVQKLEKMINIENLLVDFIVKRVMNEIYLQWK
;
A
#
# COMPACT_ATOMS: atom_id res chain seq x y z
N LYS A 1 -33.79 0.42 21.56
CA LYS A 1 -32.98 -0.82 21.42
C LYS A 1 -31.54 -0.38 21.17
N ARG A 2 -30.68 -0.61 22.16
CA ARG A 2 -29.28 -0.15 22.24
C ARG A 2 -28.41 -0.90 21.22
N TRP A 3 -27.57 -0.19 20.48
CA TRP A 3 -26.41 -0.72 19.77
C TRP A 3 -25.25 0.28 19.94
N TYR A 4 -24.80 0.41 21.18
CA TYR A 4 -23.53 1.03 21.54
C TYR A 4 -22.66 -0.09 22.09
N GLU A 5 -22.06 -0.88 21.19
CA GLU A 5 -21.06 -1.92 21.48
C GLU A 5 -20.49 -2.43 20.15
N TYR A 6 -19.80 -1.57 19.40
CA TYR A 6 -18.96 -2.00 18.26
C TYR A 6 -17.65 -1.19 18.16
N ASN A 7 -17.25 -0.52 19.24
CA ASN A 7 -15.92 0.05 19.37
C ASN A 7 -15.04 -0.94 20.13
N THR A 8 -14.30 -1.79 19.39
CA THR A 8 -12.96 -2.36 19.71
C THR A 8 -12.57 -3.61 18.88
N GLN A 9 -13.41 -4.09 17.95
CA GLN A 9 -13.16 -5.39 17.29
C GLN A 9 -12.48 -5.40 15.91
N HIS A 10 -12.00 -4.28 15.36
CA HIS A 10 -11.12 -4.32 14.18
C HIS A 10 -9.62 -4.50 14.49
N LYS A 11 -9.28 -4.76 15.77
CA LYS A 11 -7.96 -5.25 16.19
C LYS A 11 -7.91 -6.76 16.48
N ILE A 12 -8.98 -7.49 16.20
CA ILE A 12 -9.04 -8.94 16.46
C ILE A 12 -9.13 -9.67 15.12
N ILE A 13 -7.94 -10.09 14.69
CA ILE A 13 -7.72 -11.26 13.85
C ILE A 13 -8.69 -12.36 14.33
N ASN A 14 -9.60 -12.80 13.45
CA ASN A 14 -10.45 -13.95 13.72
C ASN A 14 -9.56 -15.16 14.00
N SER A 15 -9.44 -15.48 15.28
CA SER A 15 -8.71 -16.62 15.82
C SER A 15 -9.58 -17.87 15.75
N SER A 16 -9.53 -18.57 14.63
CA SER A 16 -9.65 -20.03 14.57
C SER A 16 -9.44 -20.49 13.14
N ASP A 17 -8.18 -20.49 12.70
CA ASP A 17 -7.61 -21.51 11.84
C ASP A 17 -6.12 -21.18 11.68
N GLN A 18 -5.28 -22.03 12.28
CA GLN A 18 -3.80 -22.02 12.19
C GLN A 18 -3.14 -20.64 12.33
N LEU A 19 -2.72 -20.31 13.56
CA LEU A 19 -1.68 -19.32 13.85
C LEU A 19 -0.34 -19.73 13.19
N SER A 20 -0.26 -19.66 11.87
CA SER A 20 0.91 -19.09 11.24
C SER A 20 1.05 -17.71 11.89
N LYS A 21 2.00 -17.59 12.82
CA LYS A 21 2.34 -16.30 13.42
C LYS A 21 2.84 -15.43 12.27
N PHE A 22 1.99 -14.57 11.73
CA PHE A 22 2.42 -13.56 10.78
C PHE A 22 3.45 -12.67 11.47
N ILE A 23 4.73 -12.92 11.20
CA ILE A 23 5.80 -12.13 11.77
C ILE A 23 6.00 -10.91 10.89
N ARG A 24 5.89 -9.75 11.55
CA ARG A 24 6.10 -8.41 11.00
C ARG A 24 7.55 -8.03 11.26
N LEU A 25 8.28 -7.77 10.19
CA LEU A 25 9.59 -7.14 10.26
C LEU A 25 9.42 -5.62 10.22
N ILE A 26 9.90 -4.93 11.24
CA ILE A 26 9.85 -3.46 11.30
C ILE A 26 11.26 -2.93 11.03
N LEU A 27 11.40 -2.17 9.95
CA LEU A 27 12.65 -1.50 9.61
C LEU A 27 12.58 -0.05 10.11
N VAL A 28 13.50 0.26 11.03
CA VAL A 28 13.73 1.60 11.59
C VAL A 28 15.16 2.02 11.20
N ASN A 29 15.39 3.28 10.89
CA ASN A 29 16.65 3.84 10.38
C ASN A 29 17.10 3.33 8.99
N ALA A 30 16.16 2.84 8.18
CA ALA A 30 16.39 2.38 6.81
C ALA A 30 16.92 3.45 5.83
N SER A 31 16.77 4.73 6.18
CA SER A 31 17.22 5.90 5.41
C SER A 31 18.66 6.34 5.72
N SER A 32 19.29 5.80 6.76
CA SER A 32 20.65 6.20 7.16
C SER A 32 21.70 5.71 6.15
N GLU A 33 22.76 6.50 5.92
CA GLU A 33 23.94 6.10 5.11
C GLU A 33 24.57 4.76 5.55
N GLN A 34 24.20 4.24 6.72
CA GLN A 34 24.62 2.90 7.18
C GLN A 34 23.90 1.76 6.43
N TRP A 35 22.71 2.01 5.88
CA TRP A 35 21.95 1.08 5.04
C TRP A 35 22.27 1.24 3.56
N SER A 36 22.96 2.31 3.16
CA SER A 36 23.35 2.54 1.76
C SER A 36 24.39 1.53 1.25
N THR A 37 24.85 0.61 2.12
CA THR A 37 25.52 -0.61 1.67
C THR A 37 24.53 -1.76 1.75
N SER A 38 24.13 -2.27 0.58
CA SER A 38 23.27 -3.45 0.40
C SER A 38 23.64 -4.63 1.33
N LEU A 39 24.91 -4.73 1.72
CA LEU A 39 25.45 -5.71 2.66
C LEU A 39 24.78 -5.70 4.05
N THR A 40 24.46 -4.53 4.60
CA THR A 40 23.89 -4.42 5.95
C THR A 40 22.44 -4.90 5.99
N LEU A 41 21.62 -4.43 5.05
CA LEU A 41 20.22 -4.85 4.88
C LEU A 41 20.13 -6.38 4.68
N ASN A 42 20.93 -6.88 3.75
CA ASN A 42 21.02 -8.30 3.42
C ASN A 42 21.37 -9.16 4.65
N LYS A 43 22.37 -8.73 5.43
CA LYS A 43 22.78 -9.45 6.66
C LYS A 43 21.64 -9.56 7.67
N TYR A 44 20.93 -8.47 7.94
CA TYR A 44 19.85 -8.48 8.94
C TYR A 44 18.62 -9.25 8.47
N ILE A 45 18.20 -9.06 7.22
CA ILE A 45 17.07 -9.80 6.67
C ILE A 45 17.37 -11.30 6.64
N ASN A 46 18.55 -11.71 6.15
CA ASN A 46 18.91 -13.13 6.14
C ASN A 46 18.99 -13.72 7.54
N HIS A 47 19.50 -12.96 8.52
CA HIS A 47 19.50 -13.42 9.91
C HIS A 47 18.08 -13.60 10.44
N ALA A 48 17.15 -12.69 10.15
CA ALA A 48 15.76 -12.87 10.52
C ALA A 48 15.15 -14.11 9.84
N LEU A 49 15.47 -14.33 8.56
CA LEU A 49 15.00 -15.48 7.78
C LEU A 49 15.52 -16.83 8.28
N THR A 50 16.66 -16.90 8.99
CA THR A 50 17.10 -18.16 9.62
C THR A 50 16.24 -18.56 10.81
N VAL A 51 15.52 -17.60 11.39
CA VAL A 51 14.69 -17.79 12.58
C VAL A 51 13.22 -17.92 12.20
N THR A 52 12.77 -17.23 11.15
CA THR A 52 11.35 -17.16 10.82
C THR A 52 11.01 -16.74 9.39
N HIS A 53 9.78 -17.06 8.97
CA HIS A 53 9.21 -16.55 7.73
C HIS A 53 8.62 -15.16 7.93
N ILE A 54 8.92 -14.27 7.00
CA ILE A 54 8.50 -12.86 7.05
C ILE A 54 7.52 -12.63 5.92
N HIS A 55 6.25 -12.40 6.28
CA HIS A 55 5.17 -12.17 5.32
C HIS A 55 4.68 -10.72 5.30
N HIS A 56 5.07 -9.93 6.30
CA HIS A 56 4.72 -8.53 6.41
C HIS A 56 5.96 -7.71 6.76
N ILE A 57 6.15 -6.60 6.08
CA ILE A 57 7.18 -5.63 6.40
C ILE A 57 6.58 -4.23 6.57
N GLU A 58 7.04 -3.55 7.60
CA GLU A 58 6.74 -2.15 7.88
C GLU A 58 8.04 -1.36 7.81
N ILE A 59 8.04 -0.29 7.02
CA ILE A 59 9.18 0.59 6.83
C ILE A 59 8.75 1.96 7.32
N GLN A 60 9.19 2.32 8.53
CA GLN A 60 8.73 3.53 9.23
C GLN A 60 9.42 4.81 8.73
N GLU A 61 10.11 4.73 7.59
CA GLU A 61 10.95 5.80 7.07
C GLU A 61 10.75 6.01 5.57
N HIS A 62 11.22 7.16 5.12
CA HIS A 62 11.37 7.44 3.70
C HIS A 62 12.45 6.52 3.11
N ILE A 63 12.11 5.83 2.02
CA ILE A 63 13.06 5.00 1.29
C ILE A 63 13.07 5.33 -0.21
N PHE A 64 14.19 5.01 -0.84
CA PHE A 64 14.31 5.05 -2.29
C PHE A 64 13.87 3.73 -2.91
N ILE A 65 13.52 3.76 -4.20
CA ILE A 65 13.13 2.55 -4.94
C ILE A 65 14.21 1.47 -4.90
N GLY A 66 15.49 1.85 -4.89
CA GLY A 66 16.60 0.90 -4.81
C GLY A 66 16.54 0.07 -3.53
N THR A 67 16.22 0.70 -2.40
CA THR A 67 16.03 0.02 -1.12
C THR A 67 14.81 -0.91 -1.16
N LEU A 68 13.68 -0.44 -1.71
CA LEU A 68 12.49 -1.29 -1.89
C LEU A 68 12.80 -2.51 -2.77
N ARG A 69 13.51 -2.29 -3.88
CA ARG A 69 13.96 -3.34 -4.80
C ARG A 69 14.77 -4.41 -4.06
N GLU A 70 15.76 -4.01 -3.27
CA GLU A 70 16.58 -4.94 -2.48
C GLU A 70 15.75 -5.75 -1.47
N ILE A 71 14.80 -5.10 -0.79
CA ILE A 71 13.88 -5.77 0.14
C ILE A 71 13.06 -6.83 -0.59
N LEU A 72 12.50 -6.51 -1.76
CA LEU A 72 11.70 -7.44 -2.55
C LEU A 72 12.52 -8.63 -3.08
N TYR A 73 13.81 -8.44 -3.39
CA TYR A 73 14.70 -9.55 -3.75
C TYR A 73 14.96 -10.48 -2.57
N LEU A 74 15.15 -9.92 -1.38
CA LEU A 74 15.46 -10.71 -0.17
C LEU A 74 14.22 -11.41 0.39
N LEU A 75 13.03 -10.87 0.15
CA LEU A 75 11.77 -11.34 0.73
C LEU A 75 10.72 -11.63 -0.36
N PRO A 76 10.90 -12.68 -1.18
CA PRO A 76 9.99 -13.00 -2.28
C PRO A 76 8.60 -13.47 -1.83
N GLU A 77 8.45 -13.87 -0.56
CA GLU A 77 7.20 -14.38 0.01
C GLU A 77 6.41 -13.33 0.81
N LEU A 78 6.73 -12.04 0.64
CA LEU A 78 5.94 -10.94 1.23
C LEU A 78 4.51 -10.96 0.69
N ASP A 79 3.55 -10.96 1.61
CA ASP A 79 2.12 -10.76 1.35
C ASP A 79 1.71 -9.31 1.55
N SER A 80 2.40 -8.59 2.44
CA SER A 80 2.01 -7.24 2.80
C SER A 80 3.19 -6.32 3.09
N LEU A 81 3.01 -5.07 2.70
CA LEU A 81 4.03 -4.03 2.73
C LEU A 81 3.41 -2.73 3.21
N GLU A 82 4.03 -2.13 4.22
CA GLU A 82 3.69 -0.81 4.72
C GLU A 82 4.92 0.07 4.63
N ILE A 83 4.79 1.20 3.93
CA ILE A 83 5.89 2.13 3.67
C ILE A 83 5.44 3.50 4.14
N PHE A 84 6.29 4.15 4.94
CA PHE A 84 6.05 5.52 5.34
C PHE A 84 6.03 6.46 4.12
N SER A 85 7.09 6.46 3.32
CA SER A 85 7.14 7.22 2.06
C SER A 85 8.14 6.60 1.07
N LEU A 86 7.88 6.72 -0.23
CA LEU A 86 8.71 6.16 -1.30
C LEU A 86 9.18 7.27 -2.26
N SER A 87 10.42 7.18 -2.76
CA SER A 87 10.89 8.05 -3.85
C SER A 87 11.64 7.30 -4.94
N PHE A 88 11.44 7.73 -6.19
CA PHE A 88 11.92 7.06 -7.39
C PHE A 88 13.44 7.03 -7.54
N SER A 89 14.16 8.11 -7.25
CA SER A 89 15.61 8.12 -6.99
C SER A 89 16.01 9.55 -6.57
N GLN A 90 17.31 9.85 -6.45
CA GLN A 90 17.77 11.26 -6.42
C GLN A 90 17.47 12.01 -7.73
N SER A 91 17.22 11.28 -8.82
CA SER A 91 16.75 11.79 -10.12
C SER A 91 15.29 11.38 -10.39
N THR A 92 14.57 12.15 -11.19
CA THR A 92 13.14 11.92 -11.43
C THR A 92 12.83 10.71 -12.33
N CYS A 93 13.83 10.01 -12.86
CA CYS A 93 13.65 8.92 -13.82
C CYS A 93 14.41 7.66 -13.39
N LEU A 94 13.76 6.51 -13.51
CA LEU A 94 14.42 5.20 -13.39
C LEU A 94 15.29 4.93 -14.62
N SER A 95 16.45 4.32 -14.41
CA SER A 95 17.24 3.73 -15.49
C SER A 95 16.51 2.55 -16.13
N ARG A 96 16.89 2.21 -17.35
CA ARG A 96 16.32 1.06 -18.06
C ARG A 96 16.52 -0.26 -17.30
N GLU A 97 17.69 -0.45 -16.71
CA GLU A 97 18.01 -1.63 -15.90
C GLU A 97 17.10 -1.72 -14.67
N GLU A 98 16.85 -0.60 -13.98
CA GLU A 98 15.91 -0.57 -12.85
C GLU A 98 14.49 -0.91 -13.29
N ILE A 99 14.04 -0.45 -14.46
CA ILE A 99 12.71 -0.80 -15.00
C ILE A 99 12.63 -2.30 -15.28
N GLU A 100 13.62 -2.89 -15.95
CA GLU A 100 13.64 -4.32 -16.27
C GLU A 100 13.67 -5.19 -15.00
N ASP A 101 14.45 -4.79 -13.99
CA ASP A 101 14.50 -5.44 -12.68
C ASP A 101 13.15 -5.37 -11.95
N LEU A 102 12.50 -4.21 -11.94
CA LEU A 102 11.21 -4.01 -11.28
C LEU A 102 10.09 -4.82 -11.97
N LEU A 103 10.12 -4.90 -13.29
CA LEU A 103 9.22 -5.78 -14.05
C LEU A 103 9.45 -7.25 -13.71
N PHE A 104 10.72 -7.66 -13.54
CA PHE A 104 11.01 -9.03 -13.10
C PHE A 104 10.48 -9.29 -11.68
N LEU A 105 10.70 -8.35 -10.75
CA LEU A 105 10.17 -8.43 -9.39
C LEU A 105 8.65 -8.44 -9.35
N SER A 106 7.97 -7.71 -10.25
CA SER A 106 6.51 -7.67 -10.32
C SER A 106 5.90 -9.04 -10.64
N THR A 107 6.59 -9.86 -11.44
CA THR A 107 6.16 -11.23 -11.76
C THR A 107 6.35 -12.23 -10.62
N LYS A 108 7.19 -11.89 -9.62
CA LYS A 108 7.58 -12.80 -8.54
C LYS A 108 6.94 -12.50 -7.20
N ASN A 109 6.73 -11.21 -6.91
CA ASN A 109 6.16 -10.83 -5.64
C ASN A 109 4.69 -11.25 -5.55
N ARG A 110 4.22 -11.46 -4.32
CA ARG A 110 2.84 -11.89 -4.02
C ARG A 110 2.15 -10.90 -3.10
N ILE A 111 2.58 -9.64 -3.13
CA ILE A 111 2.06 -8.62 -2.23
C ILE A 111 0.60 -8.37 -2.60
N THR A 112 -0.29 -8.66 -1.65
CA THR A 112 -1.73 -8.44 -1.78
C THR A 112 -2.20 -7.19 -1.04
N LYS A 113 -1.45 -6.74 -0.02
CA LYS A 113 -1.80 -5.57 0.80
C LYS A 113 -0.66 -4.56 0.79
N LEU A 114 -0.97 -3.32 0.44
CA LEU A 114 -0.03 -2.22 0.43
C LEU A 114 -0.59 -1.04 1.22
N CYS A 115 0.20 -0.51 2.14
CA CYS A 115 -0.09 0.73 2.85
C CYS A 115 1.02 1.76 2.55
N LEU A 116 0.62 2.96 2.12
CA LEU A 116 1.52 4.10 1.94
C LEU A 116 1.11 5.22 2.90
N GLU A 117 1.91 5.49 3.93
CA GLU A 117 1.55 6.46 4.96
C GLU A 117 1.69 7.92 4.53
N ARG A 118 2.50 8.18 3.51
CA ARG A 118 2.74 9.51 3.01
C ARG A 118 3.07 9.48 1.53
N ILE A 119 2.10 9.96 0.76
CA ILE A 119 2.23 10.22 -0.66
C ILE A 119 2.72 11.65 -0.90
N SER A 120 3.72 11.82 -1.77
CA SER A 120 4.14 13.14 -2.24
C SER A 120 3.54 13.48 -3.60
N LEU A 121 3.41 12.47 -4.47
CA LEU A 121 3.01 12.60 -5.87
C LEU A 121 2.09 11.44 -6.28
N ILE A 122 1.11 11.70 -7.14
CA ILE A 122 0.18 10.66 -7.63
C ILE A 122 0.91 9.56 -8.42
N GLU A 123 2.00 9.93 -9.09
CA GLU A 123 2.86 9.04 -9.85
C GLU A 123 3.42 7.89 -8.98
N GLU A 124 3.62 8.13 -7.67
CA GLU A 124 4.04 7.10 -6.73
C GLU A 124 2.99 5.98 -6.64
N VAL A 125 1.71 6.33 -6.61
CA VAL A 125 0.61 5.36 -6.57
C VAL A 125 0.50 4.59 -7.88
N TYR A 126 0.63 5.29 -9.02
CA TYR A 126 0.60 4.64 -10.34
C TYR A 126 1.70 3.61 -10.48
N PHE A 127 2.89 3.96 -10.01
CA PHE A 127 4.02 3.07 -9.99
C PHE A 127 3.78 1.86 -9.08
N LEU A 128 3.29 2.07 -7.86
CA LEU A 128 2.99 0.98 -6.93
C LEU A 128 1.96 -0.02 -7.50
N ILE A 129 0.90 0.48 -8.15
CA ILE A 129 -0.08 -0.34 -8.85
C ILE A 129 0.57 -1.18 -9.96
N GLU A 130 1.57 -0.63 -10.65
CA GLU A 130 2.28 -1.33 -11.72
C GLU A 130 3.23 -2.42 -11.22
N ILE A 131 4.00 -2.15 -10.15
CA ILE A 131 4.99 -3.10 -9.63
C ILE A 131 4.37 -4.21 -8.77
N PHE A 132 3.15 -4.01 -8.27
CA PHE A 132 2.44 -4.96 -7.43
C PHE A 132 1.09 -5.36 -8.06
N PRO A 133 1.11 -6.16 -9.13
CA PRO A 133 -0.09 -6.49 -9.91
C PRO A 133 -1.12 -7.35 -9.15
N HIS A 134 -0.76 -7.85 -7.98
CA HIS A 134 -1.62 -8.70 -7.14
C HIS A 134 -2.26 -7.96 -5.96
N ILE A 135 -2.07 -6.64 -5.84
CA ILE A 135 -2.68 -5.87 -4.76
C ILE A 135 -4.20 -5.95 -4.86
N ASN A 136 -4.80 -6.48 -3.79
CA ASN A 136 -6.24 -6.49 -3.59
C ASN A 136 -6.69 -5.46 -2.52
N HIS A 137 -5.75 -4.96 -1.69
CA HIS A 137 -5.98 -3.93 -0.69
C HIS A 137 -4.90 -2.85 -0.76
N LEU A 138 -5.30 -1.63 -1.11
CA LEU A 138 -4.44 -0.46 -1.15
C LEU A 138 -4.93 0.58 -0.13
N GLN A 139 -4.09 0.93 0.82
CA GLN A 139 -4.34 2.02 1.77
C GLN A 139 -3.36 3.16 1.53
N ILE A 140 -3.88 4.38 1.47
CA ILE A 140 -3.10 5.59 1.23
C ILE A 140 -3.50 6.64 2.26
N ASN A 141 -2.54 7.14 3.01
CA ASN A 141 -2.76 8.26 3.91
C ASN A 141 -2.44 9.56 3.17
N LEU A 142 -3.45 10.42 3.04
CA LEU A 142 -3.34 11.66 2.28
C LEU A 142 -2.80 12.79 3.14
N ILE A 143 -1.84 13.55 2.59
CA ILE A 143 -1.35 14.78 3.22
C ILE A 143 -2.47 15.83 3.18
N HIS A 144 -2.55 16.62 4.24
CA HIS A 144 -3.54 17.69 4.36
C HIS A 144 -3.34 18.69 3.22
N SER A 145 -4.42 19.02 2.50
CA SER A 145 -4.52 19.90 1.31
C SER A 145 -4.66 19.22 -0.06
N MET A 146 -4.61 17.89 -0.15
CA MET A 146 -4.86 17.23 -1.44
C MET A 146 -6.36 17.25 -1.78
N ASP A 147 -6.71 17.61 -3.02
CA ASP A 147 -8.08 17.47 -3.52
C ASP A 147 -8.41 15.98 -3.64
N ILE A 148 -9.17 15.48 -2.68
CA ILE A 148 -9.51 14.07 -2.58
C ILE A 148 -10.34 13.60 -3.78
N GLU A 149 -11.24 14.42 -4.30
CA GLU A 149 -12.11 14.01 -5.41
C GLU A 149 -11.26 13.80 -6.66
N LEU A 150 -10.40 14.76 -6.97
CA LEU A 150 -9.46 14.65 -8.08
C LEU A 150 -8.49 13.48 -7.88
N PHE A 151 -7.96 13.31 -6.67
CA PHE A 151 -7.02 12.23 -6.37
C PHE A 151 -7.65 10.85 -6.55
N VAL A 152 -8.81 10.61 -5.95
CA VAL A 152 -9.55 9.35 -6.07
C VAL A 152 -9.88 9.08 -7.53
N ARG A 153 -10.37 10.09 -8.26
CA ARG A 153 -10.66 9.97 -9.69
C ARG A 153 -9.44 9.47 -10.47
N LEU A 154 -8.28 10.09 -10.26
CA LEU A 154 -7.03 9.73 -10.93
C LEU A 154 -6.58 8.31 -10.62
N VAL A 155 -6.62 7.90 -9.35
CA VAL A 155 -6.29 6.53 -8.94
C VAL A 155 -7.24 5.52 -9.59
N LEU A 156 -8.55 5.77 -9.57
CA LEU A 156 -9.54 4.88 -10.18
C LEU A 156 -9.36 4.77 -11.69
N MET A 157 -9.12 5.88 -12.39
CA MET A 157 -8.83 5.86 -13.83
C MET A 157 -7.59 5.00 -14.14
N GLN A 158 -6.53 5.10 -13.32
CA GLN A 158 -5.33 4.27 -13.50
C GLN A 158 -5.64 2.77 -13.33
N ILE A 159 -6.46 2.42 -12.33
CA ILE A 159 -6.89 1.04 -12.10
C ILE A 159 -7.73 0.54 -13.29
N MET A 160 -8.64 1.36 -13.82
CA MET A 160 -9.48 1.00 -14.98
C MET A 160 -8.67 0.74 -16.24
N ILE A 161 -7.61 1.52 -16.50
CA ILE A 161 -6.70 1.31 -17.64
C ILE A 161 -6.08 -0.09 -17.59
N LYS A 162 -5.74 -0.57 -16.39
CA LYS A 162 -5.23 -1.92 -16.14
C LYS A 162 -6.42 -2.90 -16.04
N SER A 163 -7.08 -3.16 -17.16
CA SER A 163 -8.24 -4.05 -17.23
C SER A 163 -8.04 -5.34 -16.42
N ASN A 164 -9.01 -5.66 -15.56
CA ASN A 164 -8.98 -6.79 -14.61
C ASN A 164 -7.96 -6.68 -13.45
N HIS A 165 -7.54 -5.49 -13.04
CA HIS A 165 -6.74 -5.34 -11.82
C HIS A 165 -7.48 -5.96 -10.60
N PRO A 166 -6.82 -6.76 -9.74
CA PRO A 166 -7.47 -7.49 -8.65
C PRO A 166 -7.85 -6.62 -7.45
N LEU A 167 -7.84 -5.29 -7.57
CA LEU A 167 -8.09 -4.40 -6.44
C LEU A 167 -9.53 -4.58 -5.97
N ARG A 168 -9.71 -4.88 -4.68
CA ARG A 168 -11.02 -5.09 -4.05
C ARG A 168 -11.34 -4.05 -2.98
N LEU A 169 -10.29 -3.44 -2.42
CA LEU A 169 -10.42 -2.44 -1.38
C LEU A 169 -9.40 -1.33 -1.59
N LEU A 170 -9.90 -0.10 -1.67
CA LEU A 170 -9.10 1.11 -1.70
C LEU A 170 -9.49 1.97 -0.51
N CYS A 171 -8.52 2.30 0.33
CA CYS A 171 -8.71 3.05 1.58
C CYS A 171 -7.91 4.34 1.54
N PHE A 172 -8.54 5.44 1.95
CA PHE A 172 -7.93 6.75 2.08
C PHE A 172 -8.07 7.26 3.51
N CYS A 173 -6.95 7.57 4.16
CA CYS A 173 -6.98 8.28 5.44
C CYS A 173 -6.93 9.79 5.21
N VAL A 174 -7.96 10.49 5.67
CA VAL A 174 -8.21 11.91 5.45
C VAL A 174 -8.61 12.53 6.78
N ALA A 175 -7.76 13.41 7.32
CA ALA A 175 -7.92 13.93 8.68
C ALA A 175 -9.25 14.64 8.98
N ALA A 176 -9.93 15.15 7.93
CA ALA A 176 -11.22 15.81 8.03
C ALA A 176 -12.31 15.11 7.20
N ALA A 177 -12.24 13.77 7.07
CA ALA A 177 -13.27 13.00 6.36
C ALA A 177 -14.64 13.18 7.03
N ASP A 178 -15.64 13.55 6.23
CA ASP A 178 -17.03 13.63 6.64
C ASP A 178 -17.96 12.89 5.66
N ASP A 179 -19.24 12.83 6.01
CA ASP A 179 -20.23 12.15 5.18
C ASP A 179 -20.55 12.93 3.89
N GLU A 180 -20.28 14.24 3.84
CA GLU A 180 -20.44 15.05 2.63
C GLU A 180 -19.38 14.66 1.58
N MET A 181 -18.12 14.47 1.99
CA MET A 181 -17.06 13.95 1.13
C MET A 181 -17.39 12.57 0.57
N VAL A 182 -17.95 11.68 1.40
CA VAL A 182 -18.41 10.35 0.96
C VAL A 182 -19.45 10.47 -0.16
N GLN A 183 -20.47 11.32 0.04
CA GLN A 183 -21.52 11.54 -0.95
C GLN A 183 -20.98 12.14 -2.25
N LYS A 184 -20.02 13.08 -2.17
CA LYS A 184 -19.36 13.67 -3.34
C LYS A 184 -18.58 12.61 -4.13
N LEU A 185 -17.78 11.80 -3.44
CA LEU A 185 -17.03 10.71 -4.07
C LEU A 185 -17.95 9.69 -4.73
N GLU A 186 -19.00 9.24 -4.03
CA GLU A 186 -19.97 8.30 -4.57
C GLU A 186 -20.68 8.87 -5.81
N LYS A 187 -21.07 10.15 -5.77
CA LYS A 187 -21.66 10.84 -6.92
C LYS A 187 -20.70 10.93 -8.10
N MET A 188 -19.45 11.32 -7.86
CA MET A 188 -18.41 11.43 -8.90
C MET A 188 -18.16 10.07 -9.57
N ILE A 189 -17.98 9.00 -8.78
CA ILE A 189 -17.74 7.64 -9.27
C ILE A 189 -18.92 7.15 -10.13
N ASN A 190 -20.16 7.40 -9.69
CA ASN A 190 -21.36 7.01 -10.42
C ASN A 190 -21.57 7.80 -11.72
N ILE A 191 -21.37 9.12 -11.70
CA ILE A 191 -21.55 9.97 -12.90
C ILE A 191 -20.52 9.60 -13.97
N GLU A 192 -19.28 9.34 -13.56
CA GLU A 192 -18.18 9.04 -14.46
C GLU A 192 -18.05 7.55 -14.78
N ASN A 193 -18.88 6.69 -14.18
CA ASN A 193 -18.82 5.24 -14.30
C ASN A 193 -17.42 4.65 -14.02
N LEU A 194 -16.74 5.18 -13.00
CA LEU A 194 -15.37 4.77 -12.67
C LEU A 194 -15.31 3.39 -12.01
N LEU A 195 -16.37 3.00 -11.30
CA LEU A 195 -16.49 1.71 -10.63
C LEU A 195 -17.89 1.15 -10.80
N VAL A 196 -17.97 -0.17 -10.89
CA VAL A 196 -19.22 -0.93 -10.92
C VAL A 196 -19.30 -1.77 -9.65
N ASP A 197 -20.52 -1.94 -9.12
CA ASP A 197 -20.82 -2.77 -7.95
C ASP A 197 -19.91 -2.46 -6.74
N PHE A 198 -19.88 -1.20 -6.32
CA PHE A 198 -19.06 -0.76 -5.19
C PHE A 198 -19.89 -0.30 -3.99
N ILE A 199 -19.21 -0.09 -2.87
CA ILE A 199 -19.73 0.59 -1.67
C ILE A 199 -18.68 1.59 -1.21
N VAL A 200 -19.11 2.83 -0.92
CA VAL A 200 -18.29 3.81 -0.21
C VAL A 200 -18.70 3.83 1.25
N LYS A 201 -17.74 3.69 2.17
CA LYS A 201 -17.99 3.75 3.62
C LYS A 201 -16.98 4.66 4.28
N ARG A 202 -17.38 5.34 5.34
CA ARG A 202 -16.48 6.07 6.22
C ARG A 202 -16.43 5.42 7.59
N VAL A 203 -15.22 5.28 8.13
CA VAL A 203 -14.98 4.88 9.52
C VAL A 203 -14.00 5.89 10.10
N MET A 204 -14.45 6.73 11.02
CA MET A 204 -13.65 7.84 11.55
C MET A 204 -13.13 8.75 10.42
N ASN A 205 -11.80 8.76 10.24
CA ASN A 205 -11.07 9.57 9.25
C ASN A 205 -10.71 8.76 8.00
N GLU A 206 -11.20 7.53 7.86
CA GLU A 206 -10.89 6.65 6.75
C GLU A 206 -12.09 6.50 5.83
N ILE A 207 -11.86 6.64 4.52
CA ILE A 207 -12.85 6.42 3.47
C ILE A 207 -12.46 5.16 2.70
N TYR A 208 -13.38 4.21 2.64
CA TYR A 208 -13.22 2.91 2.01
C TYR A 208 -14.07 2.85 0.74
N LEU A 209 -13.44 2.47 -0.37
CA LEU A 209 -14.08 2.10 -1.62
C LEU A 209 -13.90 0.59 -1.77
N GLN A 210 -15.00 -0.15 -1.66
CA GLN A 210 -15.00 -1.61 -1.65
C GLN A 210 -15.81 -2.15 -2.83
N TRP A 211 -15.22 -3.04 -3.61
CA TRP A 211 -15.92 -3.79 -4.66
C TRP A 211 -16.76 -4.90 -4.02
N LYS A 212 -17.97 -5.11 -4.52
CA LYS A 212 -18.88 -6.18 -4.09
C LYS A 212 -18.47 -7.54 -4.66
#